data_AF-A0A3E1E9K1-F1
#
_entry.id   AF-A0A3E1E9K1-F1
#
_cell.length_a   1.000
_cell.length_b   1.000
_cell.length_c   1.000
_cell.angle_alpha   90.00
_cell.angle_beta   90.00
_cell.angle_gamma   90.00
#
_symmetry.space_group_name_H-M   'P 1'
#
loop_
_entity.id
_entity.type
_entity.pdbx_description
1 polymer ?
#
loop_
_entity_poly.entity_id
_entity_poly.type
_entity_poly.pdbx_seq_one_letter_code
_entity_poly.pdbx_strand_id
1 'polypeptide(L)'
;MKPRTPVPLALFSILGAIVSGLAAANWPQWRGPEGTGLAVPGSYPTKFSPTENLLWKKKLPGIGSSTPAVWEDRVFLTCGIEGEDGALALDWQGNEIWRIKLGPERPGKHKNGSGSNPSPITDGTNVIVYYKSGTVASLTRDGKVNWKTNLQKQFGEDTLWWDLGTSPVFAGGFIVIAVMQEGESYVVALNPSDGKIAWKVDRTFPVQKESGQSYTTPCVTRIDGQETLVIWGADKLTGHDPKNGNRLWTCGGFNPEDKPMWRVIASPGLVGDIAVIPYGRTNFTAGIKLGGSGDVTSSARLWERKDLGADCPSPVGCDGRVYVLSDRGEIHCLDAKTGRDIWSGAIPRASASYYSSPILAGDLLYCSREDGTVAVVKVNDTGMEVLAQNEMGERIVAAPVPVGDRLLLRGVDHLFCLGTK
;
A
#
# COMPACT_ATOMS: atom_id res chain seq x y z
N MET A 1 49.15 -69.16 3.50
CA MET A 1 47.99 -68.25 3.41
C MET A 1 47.96 -67.43 4.70
N LYS A 2 48.18 -66.11 4.62
CA LYS A 2 48.18 -65.21 5.79
C LYS A 2 46.76 -64.69 6.07
N PRO A 3 46.31 -64.58 7.34
CA PRO A 3 45.00 -64.03 7.66
C PRO A 3 45.04 -62.50 7.55
N ARG A 4 43.98 -61.91 6.97
CA ARG A 4 43.78 -60.46 6.88
C ARG A 4 43.07 -59.96 8.13
N THR A 5 43.65 -58.96 8.78
CA THR A 5 43.02 -58.13 9.83
C THR A 5 41.98 -57.19 9.23
N PRO A 6 40.84 -56.94 9.91
CA PRO A 6 39.87 -55.94 9.47
C PRO A 6 40.31 -54.53 9.88
N VAL A 7 40.17 -53.57 8.97
CA VAL A 7 40.35 -52.13 9.20
C VAL A 7 39.00 -51.56 9.67
N PRO A 8 38.94 -50.73 10.72
CA PRO A 8 37.68 -50.11 11.13
C PRO A 8 37.32 -48.95 10.20
N LEU A 9 36.12 -49.00 9.65
CA LEU A 9 35.53 -47.95 8.82
C LEU A 9 35.06 -46.81 9.74
N ALA A 10 35.78 -45.70 9.77
CA ALA A 10 35.34 -44.50 10.48
C ALA A 10 34.18 -43.84 9.72
N LEU A 11 32.96 -43.94 10.25
CA LEU A 11 31.82 -43.14 9.79
C LEU A 11 32.04 -41.68 10.21
N PHE A 12 32.38 -40.82 9.26
CA PHE A 12 32.24 -39.37 9.41
C PHE A 12 30.75 -39.01 9.25
N SER A 13 30.04 -38.84 10.36
CA SER A 13 28.72 -38.20 10.35
C SER A 13 28.90 -36.72 10.05
N ILE A 14 28.64 -36.32 8.80
CA ILE A 14 28.47 -34.92 8.42
C ILE A 14 27.12 -34.47 8.99
N LEU A 15 27.15 -33.79 10.14
CA LEU A 15 26.01 -33.04 10.66
C LEU A 15 25.82 -31.83 9.73
N GLY A 16 24.96 -31.98 8.71
CA GLY A 16 24.51 -30.86 7.91
C GLY A 16 23.69 -29.93 8.80
N ALA A 17 24.25 -28.76 9.14
CA ALA A 17 23.49 -27.69 9.74
C ALA A 17 22.45 -27.23 8.72
N ILE A 18 21.19 -27.67 8.89
CA ILE A 18 20.05 -27.07 8.21
C ILE A 18 19.90 -25.69 8.83
N VAL A 19 20.54 -24.69 8.21
CA VAL A 19 20.20 -23.30 8.47
C VAL A 19 18.80 -23.13 7.87
N SER A 20 17.79 -23.31 8.72
CA SER A 20 16.43 -22.88 8.45
C SER A 20 16.46 -21.35 8.36
N GLY A 21 16.88 -20.83 7.21
CA GLY A 21 16.65 -19.44 6.90
C GLY A 21 15.14 -19.24 6.97
N LEU A 22 14.66 -18.49 7.96
CA LEU A 22 13.32 -17.92 7.88
C LEU A 22 13.31 -17.12 6.59
N ALA A 23 12.73 -17.67 5.53
CA ALA A 23 12.34 -16.88 4.38
C ALA A 23 11.40 -15.81 4.92
N ALA A 24 11.88 -14.57 4.99
CA ALA A 24 11.07 -13.44 5.38
C ALA A 24 9.82 -13.43 4.47
N ALA A 25 8.63 -13.29 5.06
CA ALA A 25 7.41 -13.16 4.27
C ALA A 25 7.56 -11.97 3.31
N ASN A 26 7.22 -12.13 2.03
CA ASN A 26 7.34 -11.06 1.06
C ASN A 26 6.36 -9.91 1.36
N TRP A 27 6.71 -8.69 0.96
CA TRP A 27 5.85 -7.51 0.99
C TRP A 27 5.82 -6.87 -0.40
N PRO A 28 5.19 -7.51 -1.40
CA PRO A 28 5.38 -7.17 -2.81
C PRO A 28 4.83 -5.82 -3.24
N GLN A 29 3.94 -5.19 -2.46
CA GLN A 29 3.18 -4.02 -2.88
C GLN A 29 2.76 -3.14 -1.70
N TRP A 30 2.16 -1.99 -2.01
CA TRP A 30 1.60 -1.08 -1.01
C TRP A 30 0.60 -1.83 -0.10
N ARG A 31 0.76 -1.68 1.22
CA ARG A 31 -0.08 -2.31 2.26
C ARG A 31 -0.05 -3.86 2.28
N GLY A 32 1.03 -4.47 1.81
CA GLY A 32 1.34 -5.87 2.12
C GLY A 32 0.96 -6.87 1.05
N PRO A 33 1.11 -8.19 1.32
CA PRO A 33 0.93 -9.26 0.34
C PRO A 33 -0.36 -9.14 -0.46
N GLU A 34 -1.47 -8.89 0.23
CA GLU A 34 -2.81 -8.78 -0.37
C GLU A 34 -3.29 -7.32 -0.53
N GLY A 35 -2.44 -6.32 -0.23
CA GLY A 35 -2.81 -4.91 -0.30
C GLY A 35 -3.84 -4.44 0.75
N THR A 36 -4.08 -5.24 1.79
CA THR A 36 -5.14 -5.02 2.80
C THR A 36 -4.69 -4.26 4.05
N GLY A 37 -3.39 -4.07 4.20
CA GLY A 37 -2.77 -3.51 5.41
C GLY A 37 -2.57 -4.53 6.53
N LEU A 38 -2.71 -5.82 6.22
CA LEU A 38 -2.38 -6.92 7.11
C LEU A 38 -0.97 -7.41 6.87
N ALA A 39 -0.23 -7.59 7.96
CA ALA A 39 1.04 -8.27 7.98
C ALA A 39 0.87 -9.69 8.55
N VAL A 40 1.79 -10.58 8.18
CA VAL A 40 1.91 -11.88 8.82
C VAL A 40 2.23 -11.68 10.30
N PRO A 41 1.65 -12.46 11.23
CA PRO A 41 2.03 -12.39 12.64
C PRO A 41 3.54 -12.62 12.83
N GLY A 42 4.15 -11.85 13.73
CA GLY A 42 5.59 -11.88 13.98
C GLY A 42 5.96 -11.11 15.24
N SER A 43 7.25 -11.10 15.56
CA SER A 43 7.82 -10.41 16.73
C SER A 43 8.35 -9.04 16.34
N TYR A 44 7.45 -8.13 15.98
CA TYR A 44 7.82 -6.80 15.51
C TYR A 44 8.14 -5.83 16.66
N PRO A 45 9.06 -4.87 16.46
CA PRO A 45 9.44 -3.92 17.51
C PRO A 45 8.28 -2.99 17.89
N THR A 46 8.09 -2.78 19.18
CA THR A 46 7.05 -1.87 19.73
C THR A 46 7.63 -0.55 20.22
N LYS A 47 8.88 -0.57 20.73
CA LYS A 47 9.66 0.61 21.13
C LYS A 47 10.88 0.73 20.25
N PHE A 48 11.12 1.91 19.70
CA PHE A 48 12.23 2.17 18.80
C PHE A 48 12.45 3.67 18.64
N SER A 49 13.62 4.03 18.16
CA SER A 49 13.96 5.41 17.83
C SER A 49 15.08 5.43 16.77
N PRO A 50 15.57 6.60 16.36
CA PRO A 50 16.78 6.71 15.55
C PRO A 50 18.05 6.15 16.22
N THR A 51 17.98 5.66 17.46
CA THR A 51 19.12 5.07 18.20
C THR A 51 18.77 3.77 18.95
N GLU A 52 17.50 3.54 19.29
CA GLU A 52 17.00 2.35 20.00
C GLU A 52 16.34 1.37 19.02
N ASN A 53 16.65 0.07 19.13
CA ASN A 53 16.16 -0.97 18.23
C ASN A 53 16.37 -0.65 16.73
N LEU A 54 17.32 0.24 16.43
CA LEU A 54 17.78 0.56 15.09
C LEU A 54 18.83 -0.48 14.65
N LEU A 55 18.52 -1.19 13.57
CA LEU A 55 19.47 -2.08 12.89
C LEU A 55 20.34 -1.28 11.92
N TRP A 56 19.71 -0.43 11.10
CA TRP A 56 20.40 0.50 10.22
C TRP A 56 19.49 1.66 9.79
N LYS A 57 20.13 2.75 9.35
CA LYS A 57 19.51 3.93 8.76
C LYS A 57 20.22 4.27 7.46
N LYS A 58 19.50 4.31 6.34
CA LYS A 58 20.04 4.59 5.00
C LYS A 58 19.58 5.96 4.52
N LYS A 59 20.51 6.88 4.25
CA LYS A 59 20.20 8.13 3.54
C LYS A 59 19.81 7.80 2.10
N LEU A 60 18.71 8.36 1.65
CA LEU A 60 18.18 8.13 0.32
C LEU A 60 18.65 9.21 -0.64
N PRO A 61 18.73 8.91 -1.96
CA PRO A 61 19.23 9.85 -2.95
C PRO A 61 18.39 11.12 -3.10
N GLY A 62 17.09 11.02 -2.81
CA GLY A 62 16.16 12.13 -2.89
C GLY A 62 14.80 11.79 -2.28
N ILE A 63 13.89 12.76 -2.39
CA ILE A 63 12.56 12.70 -1.77
C ILE A 63 11.71 11.65 -2.48
N GLY A 64 10.87 10.96 -1.71
CA GLY A 64 9.91 9.98 -2.18
C GLY A 64 9.00 9.56 -1.04
N SER A 65 7.76 9.18 -1.37
CA SER A 65 6.73 8.80 -0.40
C SER A 65 6.28 7.33 -0.56
N SER A 66 6.93 6.57 -1.43
CA SER A 66 6.61 5.16 -1.65
C SER A 66 6.80 4.32 -0.40
N THR A 67 5.85 3.42 -0.17
CA THR A 67 6.05 2.34 0.78
C THR A 67 7.02 1.32 0.14
N PRO A 68 8.06 0.86 0.85
CA PRO A 68 8.98 -0.12 0.31
C PRO A 68 8.26 -1.40 -0.09
N ALA A 69 8.61 -1.97 -1.25
CA ALA A 69 8.29 -3.36 -1.56
C ALA A 69 9.45 -4.26 -1.14
N VAL A 70 9.17 -5.46 -0.66
CA VAL A 70 10.16 -6.43 -0.21
C VAL A 70 9.90 -7.76 -0.88
N TRP A 71 10.95 -8.35 -1.46
CA TRP A 71 10.90 -9.71 -1.97
C TRP A 71 12.19 -10.43 -1.62
N GLU A 72 12.08 -11.49 -0.83
CA GLU A 72 13.18 -12.30 -0.31
C GLU A 72 14.26 -11.44 0.36
N ASP A 73 15.37 -11.19 -0.34
CA ASP A 73 16.56 -10.50 0.14
C ASP A 73 16.72 -9.08 -0.44
N ARG A 74 15.66 -8.52 -1.04
CA ARG A 74 15.66 -7.18 -1.64
C ARG A 74 14.55 -6.31 -1.09
N VAL A 75 14.88 -5.03 -0.90
CA VAL A 75 13.95 -3.94 -0.62
C VAL A 75 13.98 -2.97 -1.80
N PHE A 76 12.84 -2.69 -2.41
CA PHE A 76 12.69 -1.82 -3.58
C PHE A 76 11.93 -0.54 -3.22
N LEU A 77 12.42 0.60 -3.72
CA LEU A 77 11.84 1.92 -3.47
C LEU A 77 11.88 2.79 -4.72
N THR A 78 11.01 3.80 -4.73
CA THR A 78 11.05 4.92 -5.69
C THR A 78 11.47 6.21 -4.96
N CYS A 79 12.25 7.05 -5.62
CA CYS A 79 12.58 8.40 -5.14
C CYS A 79 13.12 9.26 -6.28
N GLY A 80 13.11 10.58 -6.13
CA GLY A 80 13.85 11.46 -7.04
C GLY A 80 15.36 11.19 -6.94
N ILE A 81 16.07 11.26 -8.07
CA ILE A 81 17.53 11.18 -8.14
C ILE A 81 18.01 12.27 -9.10
N GLU A 82 18.55 13.36 -8.54
CA GLU A 82 19.14 14.46 -9.33
C GLU A 82 18.17 15.03 -10.40
N GLY A 83 16.89 15.20 -10.04
CA GLY A 83 15.86 15.72 -10.95
C GLY A 83 15.25 14.67 -11.90
N GLU A 84 15.56 13.39 -11.69
CA GLU A 84 15.00 12.28 -12.48
C GLU A 84 14.18 11.32 -11.60
N ASP A 85 13.18 10.68 -12.22
CA ASP A 85 12.45 9.56 -11.63
C ASP A 85 13.45 8.44 -11.33
N GLY A 86 13.49 7.99 -10.08
CA GLY A 86 14.49 7.05 -9.62
C GLY A 86 13.90 5.80 -8.98
N ALA A 87 14.62 4.69 -9.14
CA ALA A 87 14.38 3.45 -8.42
C ALA A 87 15.69 2.96 -7.82
N LEU A 88 15.61 2.31 -6.65
CA LEU A 88 16.74 1.66 -6.02
C LEU A 88 16.34 0.34 -5.37
N ALA A 89 17.32 -0.56 -5.24
CA ALA A 89 17.23 -1.74 -4.40
C ALA A 89 18.30 -1.74 -3.33
N LEU A 90 17.90 -2.18 -2.14
CA LEU A 90 18.78 -2.42 -1.00
C LEU A 90 18.74 -3.89 -0.59
N ASP A 91 19.79 -4.37 0.06
CA ASP A 91 19.75 -5.60 0.85
C ASP A 91 19.22 -5.36 2.28
N TRP A 92 19.11 -6.44 3.05
CA TRP A 92 18.70 -6.41 4.45
C TRP A 92 19.70 -5.78 5.41
N GLN A 93 20.91 -5.45 4.96
CA GLN A 93 21.92 -4.71 5.70
C GLN A 93 21.89 -3.21 5.36
N GLY A 94 21.01 -2.79 4.45
CA GLY A 94 20.88 -1.40 4.00
C GLY A 94 21.93 -1.00 2.96
N ASN A 95 22.70 -1.96 2.43
CA ASN A 95 23.61 -1.69 1.32
C ASN A 95 22.80 -1.51 0.05
N GLU A 96 23.26 -0.57 -0.79
CA GLU A 96 22.66 -0.39 -2.10
C GLU A 96 23.16 -1.48 -3.05
N ILE A 97 22.22 -2.18 -3.68
CA ILE A 97 22.50 -3.19 -4.69
C ILE A 97 22.54 -2.54 -6.06
N TRP A 98 21.55 -1.70 -6.36
CA TRP A 98 21.51 -0.90 -7.57
C TRP A 98 20.66 0.34 -7.38
N ARG A 99 20.89 1.31 -8.26
CA ARG A 99 20.11 2.53 -8.41
C ARG A 99 20.06 2.91 -9.88
N ILE A 100 18.89 3.32 -10.36
CA ILE A 100 18.70 3.74 -11.75
C ILE A 100 17.86 5.00 -11.84
N LYS A 101 18.05 5.72 -12.94
CA LYS A 101 17.24 6.88 -13.35
C LYS A 101 16.39 6.51 -14.56
N LEU A 102 15.16 7.01 -14.61
CA LEU A 102 14.15 6.65 -15.60
C LEU A 102 13.71 7.84 -16.46
N GLY A 103 14.39 8.97 -16.35
CA GLY A 103 14.11 10.21 -17.09
C GLY A 103 13.64 11.33 -16.16
N PRO A 104 13.38 12.53 -16.71
CA PRO A 104 13.03 13.71 -15.92
C PRO A 104 11.82 13.47 -15.01
N GLU A 105 11.95 13.83 -13.73
CA GLU A 105 10.83 13.75 -12.79
C GLU A 105 9.85 14.91 -12.97
N ARG A 106 8.62 14.73 -12.47
CA ARG A 106 7.70 15.85 -12.21
C ARG A 106 7.67 16.06 -10.68
N PRO A 107 8.20 17.17 -10.14
CA PRO A 107 8.33 17.36 -8.70
C PRO A 107 6.95 17.46 -8.01
N GLY A 108 6.90 17.19 -6.71
CA GLY A 108 5.67 17.30 -5.90
C GLY A 108 5.12 18.74 -5.82
N LYS A 109 3.81 18.88 -5.63
CA LYS A 109 3.09 20.17 -5.51
C LYS A 109 3.07 20.72 -4.09
N HIS A 110 3.35 19.89 -3.08
CA HIS A 110 3.33 20.28 -1.68
C HIS A 110 4.30 19.44 -0.84
N LYS A 111 4.50 19.82 0.43
CA LYS A 111 5.44 19.13 1.33
C LYS A 111 5.23 17.60 1.39
N ASN A 112 3.98 17.14 1.49
CA ASN A 112 3.60 15.72 1.58
C ASN A 112 3.67 14.93 0.28
N GLY A 113 3.93 15.60 -0.84
CA GLY A 113 3.96 14.98 -2.16
C GLY A 113 5.35 15.02 -2.78
N SER A 114 5.59 14.11 -3.71
CA SER A 114 6.81 13.98 -4.50
C SER A 114 6.47 13.50 -5.93
N GLY A 115 7.46 13.43 -6.81
CA GLY A 115 7.30 12.74 -8.11
C GLY A 115 7.19 11.22 -7.98
N SER A 116 7.58 10.68 -6.82
CA SER A 116 7.78 9.25 -6.51
C SER A 116 6.90 8.81 -5.33
N ASN A 117 5.60 9.11 -5.37
CA ASN A 117 4.66 8.63 -4.34
C ASN A 117 4.18 7.19 -4.55
N PRO A 118 3.89 6.72 -5.79
CA PRO A 118 3.47 5.34 -5.99
C PRO A 118 4.50 4.34 -5.49
N SER A 119 4.01 3.33 -4.79
CA SER A 119 4.87 2.26 -4.31
C SER A 119 5.20 1.31 -5.47
N PRO A 120 6.44 0.79 -5.55
CA PRO A 120 6.74 -0.27 -6.49
C PRO A 120 5.91 -1.53 -6.20
N ILE A 121 5.68 -2.35 -7.22
CA ILE A 121 5.17 -3.72 -7.06
C ILE A 121 6.16 -4.73 -7.62
N THR A 122 6.17 -5.95 -7.08
CA THR A 122 7.05 -7.03 -7.58
C THR A 122 6.39 -8.40 -7.52
N ASP A 123 6.66 -9.22 -8.53
CA ASP A 123 6.30 -10.65 -8.60
C ASP A 123 7.50 -11.57 -8.22
N GLY A 124 8.60 -10.95 -7.76
CA GLY A 124 9.86 -11.61 -7.46
C GLY A 124 10.85 -11.70 -8.63
N THR A 125 10.36 -11.53 -9.86
CA THR A 125 11.18 -11.50 -11.08
C THR A 125 11.32 -10.07 -11.60
N ASN A 126 10.22 -9.35 -11.65
CA ASN A 126 10.09 -7.99 -12.16
C ASN A 126 9.70 -7.04 -11.05
N VAL A 127 10.30 -5.84 -11.06
CA VAL A 127 9.91 -4.70 -10.22
C VAL A 127 9.28 -3.67 -11.13
N ILE A 128 8.03 -3.32 -10.84
CA ILE A 128 7.27 -2.35 -11.62
C ILE A 128 7.19 -1.05 -10.83
N VAL A 129 7.50 0.06 -11.51
CA VAL A 129 7.49 1.40 -10.94
C VAL A 129 6.61 2.34 -11.76
N TYR A 130 5.94 3.27 -11.09
CA TYR A 130 5.07 4.28 -11.68
C TYR A 130 5.33 5.64 -11.01
N TYR A 131 5.31 6.73 -11.79
CA TYR A 131 5.68 8.06 -11.33
C TYR A 131 4.66 9.12 -11.76
N LYS A 132 4.69 10.25 -11.06
CA LYS A 132 3.90 11.45 -11.40
C LYS A 132 4.22 12.01 -12.80
N SER A 133 5.40 11.73 -13.34
CA SER A 133 5.76 12.08 -14.73
C SER A 133 4.98 11.28 -15.79
N GLY A 134 4.21 10.27 -15.37
CA GLY A 134 3.56 9.30 -16.23
C GLY A 134 4.45 8.12 -16.62
N THR A 135 5.73 8.11 -16.23
CA THR A 135 6.66 7.02 -16.53
C THR A 135 6.21 5.74 -15.82
N VAL A 136 6.11 4.64 -16.58
CA VAL A 136 5.94 3.28 -16.07
C VAL A 136 7.10 2.45 -16.60
N ALA A 137 7.77 1.69 -15.74
CA ALA A 137 8.85 0.82 -16.15
C ALA A 137 8.79 -0.55 -15.45
N SER A 138 9.22 -1.58 -16.16
CA SER A 138 9.56 -2.88 -15.59
C SER A 138 11.07 -3.01 -15.50
N LEU A 139 11.55 -3.42 -14.34
CA LEU A 139 12.94 -3.66 -14.04
C LEU A 139 13.13 -5.12 -13.66
N THR A 140 14.24 -5.72 -14.06
CA THR A 140 14.71 -6.96 -13.44
C THR A 140 15.01 -6.74 -11.95
N ARG A 141 15.05 -7.81 -11.17
CA ARG A 141 15.53 -7.79 -9.77
C ARG A 141 16.93 -7.18 -9.60
N ASP A 142 17.76 -7.19 -10.65
CA ASP A 142 19.12 -6.62 -10.67
C ASP A 142 19.18 -5.18 -11.23
N GLY A 143 18.04 -4.53 -11.45
CA GLY A 143 17.97 -3.11 -11.83
C GLY A 143 18.12 -2.84 -13.33
N LYS A 144 18.21 -3.86 -14.18
CA LYS A 144 18.13 -3.66 -15.64
C LYS A 144 16.72 -3.31 -16.04
N VAL A 145 16.54 -2.31 -16.91
CA VAL A 145 15.25 -1.93 -17.46
C VAL A 145 14.84 -2.96 -18.52
N ASN A 146 13.73 -3.67 -18.30
CA ASN A 146 13.12 -4.56 -19.30
C ASN A 146 12.42 -3.74 -20.38
N TRP A 147 11.58 -2.79 -19.95
CA TRP A 147 10.88 -1.86 -20.81
C TRP A 147 10.49 -0.60 -20.02
N LYS A 148 10.23 0.48 -20.75
CA LYS A 148 9.75 1.75 -20.22
C LYS A 148 8.74 2.36 -21.17
N THR A 149 7.63 2.84 -20.61
CA THR A 149 6.58 3.57 -21.34
C THR A 149 6.17 4.81 -20.55
N ASN A 150 5.31 5.65 -21.12
CA ASN A 150 4.76 6.80 -20.43
C ASN A 150 3.27 6.94 -20.75
N LEU A 151 2.42 6.84 -19.73
CA LEU A 151 0.96 6.91 -19.87
C LEU A 151 0.49 8.32 -20.20
N GLN A 152 1.16 9.34 -19.68
CA GLN A 152 0.76 10.73 -19.87
C GLN A 152 1.11 11.27 -21.26
N LYS A 153 2.19 10.76 -21.87
CA LYS A 153 2.48 11.01 -23.29
C LYS A 153 1.45 10.36 -24.22
N GLN A 154 0.84 9.25 -23.81
CA GLN A 154 -0.14 8.53 -24.62
C GLN A 154 -1.57 9.02 -24.42
N PHE A 155 -1.91 9.43 -23.18
CA PHE A 155 -3.29 9.69 -22.77
C PHE A 155 -3.49 11.06 -22.10
N GLY A 156 -2.50 11.95 -22.16
CA GLY A 156 -2.55 13.28 -21.56
C GLY A 156 -1.96 13.36 -20.16
N GLU A 157 -1.45 14.55 -19.81
CA GLU A 157 -0.88 14.84 -18.48
C GLU A 157 -1.93 14.69 -17.37
N ASP A 158 -1.53 14.21 -16.20
CA ASP A 158 -2.44 14.13 -15.06
C ASP A 158 -2.85 15.53 -14.56
N THR A 159 -4.12 15.67 -14.19
CA THR A 159 -4.72 16.91 -13.70
C THR A 159 -4.91 16.93 -12.17
N LEU A 160 -4.34 15.96 -11.44
CA LEU A 160 -4.50 15.80 -9.99
C LEU A 160 -3.98 16.99 -9.20
N TRP A 161 -4.73 17.49 -8.23
CA TRP A 161 -4.36 18.68 -7.45
C TRP A 161 -3.33 18.37 -6.36
N TRP A 162 -3.41 17.19 -5.75
CA TRP A 162 -2.60 16.78 -4.59
C TRP A 162 -1.57 15.70 -4.93
N ASP A 163 -0.97 15.81 -6.13
CA ASP A 163 -0.01 14.86 -6.70
C ASP A 163 -0.57 13.46 -7.01
N LEU A 164 0.21 12.65 -7.73
CA LEU A 164 -0.19 11.30 -8.08
C LEU A 164 0.15 10.35 -6.93
N GLY A 165 -0.84 9.65 -6.37
CA GLY A 165 -0.68 8.72 -5.23
C GLY A 165 -0.99 7.25 -5.51
N THR A 166 -1.72 6.96 -6.59
CA THR A 166 -2.14 5.59 -6.94
C THR A 166 -0.95 4.70 -7.29
N SER A 167 -0.84 3.55 -6.62
CA SER A 167 0.16 2.52 -6.95
C SER A 167 -0.38 1.56 -8.02
N PRO A 168 0.49 0.99 -8.88
CA PRO A 168 0.10 -0.10 -9.76
C PRO A 168 -0.26 -1.36 -8.93
N VAL A 169 -1.03 -2.27 -9.52
CA VAL A 169 -1.31 -3.60 -8.94
C VAL A 169 -1.17 -4.69 -10.00
N PHE A 170 -0.92 -5.93 -9.58
CA PHE A 170 -1.05 -7.08 -10.47
C PHE A 170 -2.48 -7.62 -10.43
N ALA A 171 -3.13 -7.73 -11.59
CA ALA A 171 -4.46 -8.32 -11.71
C ALA A 171 -4.68 -8.90 -13.11
N GLY A 172 -5.31 -10.07 -13.21
CA GLY A 172 -5.65 -10.71 -14.48
C GLY A 172 -4.44 -11.15 -15.30
N GLY A 173 -3.26 -11.25 -14.68
CA GLY A 173 -1.98 -11.45 -15.37
C GLY A 173 -1.36 -10.18 -15.96
N PHE A 174 -1.90 -9.00 -15.63
CA PHE A 174 -1.43 -7.70 -16.12
C PHE A 174 -0.95 -6.80 -15.00
N ILE A 175 -0.22 -5.75 -15.38
CA ILE A 175 0.03 -4.58 -14.54
C ILE A 175 -1.11 -3.62 -14.76
N VAL A 176 -1.89 -3.32 -13.72
CA VAL A 176 -3.06 -2.44 -13.81
C VAL A 176 -2.80 -1.14 -13.08
N ILE A 177 -3.13 -0.03 -13.74
CA ILE A 177 -3.03 1.33 -13.19
C ILE A 177 -4.38 2.02 -13.38
N ALA A 178 -4.94 2.54 -12.29
CA ALA A 178 -6.11 3.42 -12.34
C ALA A 178 -5.65 4.88 -12.35
N VAL A 179 -5.99 5.61 -13.41
CA VAL A 179 -5.78 7.05 -13.53
C VAL A 179 -7.11 7.73 -13.27
N MET A 180 -7.26 8.26 -12.06
CA MET A 180 -8.51 8.82 -11.55
C MET A 180 -8.37 10.33 -11.38
N GLN A 181 -8.72 11.05 -12.43
CA GLN A 181 -8.58 12.50 -12.55
C GLN A 181 -9.86 13.17 -13.01
N GLU A 182 -9.88 14.50 -12.99
CA GLU A 182 -11.00 15.26 -13.52
C GLU A 182 -11.07 15.10 -15.05
N GLY A 183 -12.26 14.82 -15.59
CA GLY A 183 -12.46 14.55 -17.01
C GLY A 183 -12.07 13.12 -17.42
N GLU A 184 -11.03 12.98 -18.25
CA GLU A 184 -10.62 11.71 -18.89
C GLU A 184 -9.90 10.76 -17.92
N SER A 185 -10.66 10.23 -16.96
CA SER A 185 -10.25 9.11 -16.11
C SER A 185 -10.28 7.79 -16.87
N TYR A 186 -9.36 6.88 -16.54
CA TYR A 186 -9.31 5.56 -17.18
C TYR A 186 -8.64 4.52 -16.29
N VAL A 187 -8.82 3.25 -16.65
CA VAL A 187 -8.08 2.12 -16.12
C VAL A 187 -7.35 1.48 -17.29
N VAL A 188 -6.05 1.23 -17.12
CA VAL A 188 -5.21 0.63 -18.16
C VAL A 188 -4.49 -0.60 -17.61
N ALA A 189 -4.42 -1.64 -18.42
CA ALA A 189 -3.58 -2.80 -18.18
C ALA A 189 -2.43 -2.86 -19.18
N LEU A 190 -1.24 -3.17 -18.68
CA LEU A 190 -0.04 -3.37 -19.47
C LEU A 190 0.41 -4.83 -19.37
N ASN A 191 0.90 -5.37 -20.48
CA ASN A 191 1.54 -6.68 -20.50
C ASN A 191 2.85 -6.63 -19.69
N PRO A 192 3.06 -7.53 -18.71
CA PRO A 192 4.28 -7.52 -17.91
C PRO A 192 5.57 -7.71 -18.71
N SER A 193 5.49 -8.41 -19.86
CA SER A 193 6.64 -8.75 -20.69
C SER A 193 7.18 -7.58 -21.51
N ASP A 194 6.34 -6.67 -21.99
CA ASP A 194 6.75 -5.62 -22.93
C ASP A 194 6.16 -4.22 -22.66
N GLY A 195 5.31 -4.08 -21.64
CA GLY A 195 4.72 -2.81 -21.25
C GLY A 195 3.70 -2.25 -22.24
N LYS A 196 3.32 -3.01 -23.28
CA LYS A 196 2.26 -2.60 -24.20
C LYS A 196 0.90 -2.74 -23.54
N ILE A 197 -0.01 -1.85 -23.92
CA ILE A 197 -1.39 -1.86 -23.45
C ILE A 197 -2.07 -3.17 -23.88
N ALA A 198 -2.53 -3.93 -22.89
CA ALA A 198 -3.39 -5.10 -23.10
C ALA A 198 -4.84 -4.66 -23.28
N TRP A 199 -5.30 -3.75 -22.42
CA TRP A 199 -6.60 -3.12 -22.53
C TRP A 199 -6.60 -1.75 -21.83
N LYS A 200 -7.52 -0.87 -22.25
CA LYS A 200 -7.83 0.40 -21.59
C LYS A 200 -9.33 0.58 -21.60
N VAL A 201 -9.89 0.98 -20.47
CA VAL A 201 -11.31 1.35 -20.35
C VAL A 201 -11.42 2.74 -19.76
N ASP A 202 -12.31 3.54 -20.31
CA ASP A 202 -12.60 4.86 -19.76
C ASP A 202 -13.43 4.72 -18.48
N ARG A 203 -13.09 5.53 -17.48
CA ARG A 203 -13.73 5.54 -16.15
C ARG A 203 -14.19 6.95 -15.80
N THR A 204 -14.87 7.59 -16.74
CA THR A 204 -15.41 8.94 -16.57
C THR A 204 -16.79 8.91 -15.94
N PHE A 205 -16.99 9.73 -14.90
CA PHE A 205 -18.28 9.94 -14.24
C PHE A 205 -18.62 11.43 -14.21
N PRO A 206 -19.91 11.80 -14.34
CA PRO A 206 -20.33 13.18 -14.14
C PRO A 206 -20.28 13.50 -12.65
N VAL A 207 -19.32 14.34 -12.26
CA VAL A 207 -19.08 14.77 -10.88
C VAL A 207 -18.62 16.23 -10.87
N GLN A 208 -18.85 16.93 -9.76
CA GLN A 208 -18.28 18.26 -9.59
C GLN A 208 -16.74 18.29 -9.58
N LYS A 209 -16.24 19.52 -9.72
CA LYS A 209 -14.81 19.86 -9.66
C LYS A 209 -14.09 19.21 -8.48
N GLU A 210 -12.88 18.72 -8.75
CA GLU A 210 -12.03 17.90 -7.86
C GLU A 210 -12.61 16.52 -7.47
N SER A 211 -13.92 16.30 -7.43
CA SER A 211 -14.53 15.04 -6.98
C SER A 211 -14.15 13.84 -7.87
N GLY A 212 -13.88 14.09 -9.16
CA GLY A 212 -13.37 13.07 -10.09
C GLY A 212 -11.92 12.62 -9.82
N GLN A 213 -11.17 13.41 -9.05
CA GLN A 213 -9.79 13.09 -8.68
C GLN A 213 -9.76 12.14 -7.50
N SER A 214 -8.95 11.11 -7.59
CA SER A 214 -8.82 10.12 -6.52
C SER A 214 -7.40 9.63 -6.40
N TYR A 215 -6.99 9.35 -5.18
CA TYR A 215 -5.60 9.03 -4.82
C TYR A 215 -5.49 7.60 -4.27
N THR A 216 -6.55 6.81 -4.49
CA THR A 216 -6.67 5.44 -3.99
C THR A 216 -5.85 4.49 -4.86
N THR A 217 -5.43 3.38 -4.27
CA THR A 217 -4.86 2.24 -5.00
C THR A 217 -5.96 1.20 -5.19
N PRO A 218 -6.16 0.64 -6.41
CA PRO A 218 -7.10 -0.44 -6.63
C PRO A 218 -6.85 -1.62 -5.70
N CYS A 219 -7.92 -2.29 -5.26
CA CYS A 219 -7.81 -3.53 -4.52
C CYS A 219 -8.08 -4.71 -5.45
N VAL A 220 -7.33 -5.80 -5.29
CA VAL A 220 -7.54 -7.05 -6.04
C VAL A 220 -8.04 -8.08 -5.04
N THR A 221 -9.21 -8.66 -5.29
CA THR A 221 -9.83 -9.64 -4.40
C THR A 221 -10.60 -10.69 -5.19
N ARG A 222 -11.12 -11.72 -4.53
CA ARG A 222 -12.00 -12.72 -5.13
C ARG A 222 -13.43 -12.53 -4.65
N ILE A 223 -14.36 -12.40 -5.58
CA ILE A 223 -15.80 -12.33 -5.34
C ILE A 223 -16.43 -13.49 -6.09
N ASP A 224 -17.18 -14.34 -5.40
CA ASP A 224 -17.81 -15.55 -5.98
C ASP A 224 -16.82 -16.44 -6.76
N GLY A 225 -15.57 -16.51 -6.27
CA GLY A 225 -14.51 -17.28 -6.90
C GLY A 225 -13.89 -16.63 -8.14
N GLN A 226 -14.30 -15.43 -8.55
CA GLN A 226 -13.72 -14.65 -9.64
C GLN A 226 -12.81 -13.55 -9.10
N GLU A 227 -11.59 -13.46 -9.64
CA GLU A 227 -10.71 -12.31 -9.37
C GLU A 227 -11.37 -11.03 -9.89
N THR A 228 -11.46 -10.00 -9.03
CA THR A 228 -12.12 -8.74 -9.31
C THR A 228 -11.21 -7.60 -8.91
N LEU A 229 -11.09 -6.61 -9.80
CA LEU A 229 -10.44 -5.35 -9.53
C LEU A 229 -11.46 -4.36 -8.97
N VAL A 230 -11.29 -3.93 -7.73
CA VAL A 230 -12.16 -2.98 -7.03
C VAL A 230 -11.51 -1.59 -7.03
N ILE A 231 -12.22 -0.59 -7.55
CA ILE A 231 -11.70 0.77 -7.71
C ILE A 231 -12.63 1.77 -7.02
N TRP A 232 -12.05 2.58 -6.13
CA TRP A 232 -12.76 3.60 -5.37
C TRP A 232 -12.36 5.01 -5.82
N GLY A 233 -13.30 5.76 -6.41
CA GLY A 233 -13.03 7.11 -6.89
C GLY A 233 -14.17 7.72 -7.68
N ALA A 234 -14.19 9.05 -7.80
CA ALA A 234 -15.26 9.80 -8.48
C ALA A 234 -16.66 9.48 -7.94
N ASP A 235 -16.81 9.43 -6.62
CA ASP A 235 -18.07 9.10 -5.93
C ASP A 235 -18.66 7.72 -6.29
N LYS A 236 -17.82 6.80 -6.77
CA LYS A 236 -18.20 5.46 -7.22
C LYS A 236 -17.21 4.40 -6.76
N LEU A 237 -17.73 3.33 -6.18
CA LEU A 237 -17.02 2.08 -5.99
C LEU A 237 -17.40 1.15 -7.15
N THR A 238 -16.42 0.68 -7.91
CA THR A 238 -16.66 -0.14 -9.10
C THR A 238 -15.90 -1.45 -9.02
N GLY A 239 -16.51 -2.53 -9.50
CA GLY A 239 -15.85 -3.81 -9.73
C GLY A 239 -15.62 -4.05 -11.21
N HIS A 240 -14.45 -4.55 -11.56
CA HIS A 240 -14.05 -4.80 -12.95
C HIS A 240 -13.47 -6.21 -13.11
N ASP A 241 -13.72 -6.82 -14.26
CA ASP A 241 -13.01 -8.03 -14.69
C ASP A 241 -11.57 -7.64 -15.06
N PRO A 242 -10.55 -8.13 -14.34
CA PRO A 242 -9.17 -7.73 -14.57
C PRO A 242 -8.60 -8.24 -15.89
N LYS A 243 -9.27 -9.19 -16.57
CA LYS A 243 -8.78 -9.73 -17.85
C LYS A 243 -9.03 -8.79 -19.04
N ASN A 244 -10.03 -7.91 -18.94
CA ASN A 244 -10.47 -7.06 -20.04
C ASN A 244 -10.88 -5.63 -19.60
N GLY A 245 -10.91 -5.35 -18.31
CA GLY A 245 -11.30 -4.05 -17.74
C GLY A 245 -12.81 -3.81 -17.68
N ASN A 246 -13.65 -4.74 -18.16
CA ASN A 246 -15.10 -4.56 -18.20
C ASN A 246 -15.64 -4.31 -16.79
N ARG A 247 -16.44 -3.24 -16.65
CA ARG A 247 -17.11 -2.92 -15.39
C ARG A 247 -18.24 -3.93 -15.14
N LEU A 248 -18.11 -4.71 -14.08
CA LEU A 248 -19.08 -5.72 -13.65
C LEU A 248 -20.23 -5.07 -12.89
N TRP A 249 -19.90 -4.16 -11.97
CA TRP A 249 -20.87 -3.45 -11.14
C TRP A 249 -20.38 -2.07 -10.72
N THR A 250 -21.31 -1.23 -10.30
CA THR A 250 -21.06 0.12 -9.75
C THR A 250 -21.94 0.38 -8.54
N CYS A 251 -21.37 0.98 -7.49
CA CYS A 251 -22.09 1.46 -6.32
C CYS A 251 -21.76 2.95 -6.12
N GLY A 252 -22.78 3.80 -6.03
CA GLY A 252 -22.65 5.25 -5.89
C GLY A 252 -23.38 5.85 -4.70
N GLY A 253 -23.76 7.12 -4.83
CA GLY A 253 -24.50 7.86 -3.81
C GLY A 253 -23.65 8.34 -2.63
N PHE A 254 -22.34 8.51 -2.82
CA PHE A 254 -21.40 8.96 -1.77
C PHE A 254 -21.16 10.49 -1.78
N ASN A 255 -21.80 11.19 -2.71
CA ASN A 255 -21.87 12.66 -2.77
C ASN A 255 -23.27 13.07 -3.26
N PRO A 256 -24.33 12.83 -2.47
CA PRO A 256 -25.71 12.98 -2.91
C PRO A 256 -26.12 14.42 -3.22
N GLU A 257 -25.40 15.40 -2.65
CA GLU A 257 -25.62 16.84 -2.89
C GLU A 257 -24.74 17.37 -4.04
N ASP A 258 -23.98 16.49 -4.72
CA ASP A 258 -23.04 16.83 -5.80
C ASP A 258 -22.17 18.04 -5.43
N LYS A 259 -21.49 17.95 -4.28
CA LYS A 259 -20.61 19.01 -3.79
C LYS A 259 -19.29 19.01 -4.55
N PRO A 260 -18.72 20.19 -4.86
CA PRO A 260 -17.34 20.28 -5.32
C PRO A 260 -16.38 19.95 -4.18
N MET A 261 -15.11 19.72 -4.52
CA MET A 261 -14.05 19.49 -3.54
C MET A 261 -14.25 18.23 -2.69
N TRP A 262 -14.82 17.18 -3.30
CA TRP A 262 -15.23 15.92 -2.68
C TRP A 262 -14.34 14.73 -3.07
N ARG A 263 -13.04 14.98 -3.28
CA ARG A 263 -12.07 13.93 -3.63
C ARG A 263 -12.02 12.82 -2.58
N VAL A 264 -11.48 11.67 -2.97
CA VAL A 264 -11.21 10.54 -2.08
C VAL A 264 -9.73 10.19 -2.09
N ILE A 265 -9.14 10.04 -0.90
CA ILE A 265 -7.72 9.72 -0.72
C ILE A 265 -7.57 8.32 -0.12
N ALA A 266 -8.27 8.02 0.98
CA ALA A 266 -8.26 6.71 1.61
C ALA A 266 -8.76 5.60 0.65
N SER A 267 -7.96 4.54 0.53
CA SER A 267 -8.35 3.32 -0.19
C SER A 267 -9.26 2.44 0.66
N PRO A 268 -10.07 1.53 0.06
CA PRO A 268 -10.94 0.65 0.81
C PRO A 268 -10.19 -0.24 1.82
N GLY A 269 -10.82 -0.49 2.98
CA GLY A 269 -10.48 -1.62 3.84
C GLY A 269 -11.32 -2.84 3.47
N LEU A 270 -10.68 -3.96 3.14
CA LEU A 270 -11.38 -5.18 2.73
C LEU A 270 -11.52 -6.17 3.88
N VAL A 271 -12.72 -6.75 4.04
CA VAL A 271 -13.03 -7.82 4.99
C VAL A 271 -13.96 -8.82 4.32
N GLY A 272 -13.43 -9.95 3.85
CA GLY A 272 -14.20 -10.92 3.08
C GLY A 272 -14.79 -10.29 1.81
N ASP A 273 -16.12 -10.37 1.66
CA ASP A 273 -16.88 -9.75 0.55
C ASP A 273 -17.33 -8.32 0.84
N ILE A 274 -16.75 -7.64 1.83
CA ILE A 274 -17.13 -6.28 2.22
C ILE A 274 -15.97 -5.31 2.01
N ALA A 275 -16.27 -4.18 1.36
CA ALA A 275 -15.41 -3.01 1.35
C ALA A 275 -15.94 -1.96 2.33
N VAL A 276 -15.06 -1.46 3.18
CA VAL A 276 -15.32 -0.33 4.05
C VAL A 276 -14.57 0.88 3.52
N ILE A 277 -15.31 1.93 3.17
CA ILE A 277 -14.76 3.11 2.50
C ILE A 277 -15.03 4.37 3.31
N PRO A 278 -13.99 5.13 3.67
CA PRO A 278 -14.13 6.53 4.07
C PRO A 278 -14.42 7.41 2.86
N TYR A 279 -15.23 8.46 3.05
CA TYR A 279 -15.54 9.43 2.01
C TYR A 279 -15.98 10.77 2.60
N GLY A 280 -16.07 11.80 1.76
CA GLY A 280 -16.42 13.15 2.21
C GLY A 280 -15.47 13.66 3.30
N ARG A 281 -14.18 13.35 3.15
CA ARG A 281 -13.09 13.64 4.10
C ARG A 281 -13.26 12.85 5.40
N THR A 282 -13.32 13.53 6.55
CA THR A 282 -13.22 12.90 7.89
C THR A 282 -14.55 12.44 8.49
N ASN A 283 -15.67 12.61 7.79
CA ASN A 283 -17.00 12.55 8.44
C ASN A 283 -17.81 11.30 8.09
N PHE A 284 -17.50 10.62 6.99
CA PHE A 284 -18.34 9.55 6.52
C PHE A 284 -17.57 8.26 6.26
N THR A 285 -18.22 7.15 6.59
CA THR A 285 -17.74 5.80 6.31
C THR A 285 -18.92 4.92 5.92
N ALA A 286 -18.76 4.07 4.92
CA ALA A 286 -19.80 3.12 4.52
C ALA A 286 -19.22 1.70 4.37
N GLY A 287 -20.06 0.71 4.65
CA GLY A 287 -19.80 -0.70 4.35
C GLY A 287 -20.61 -1.14 3.13
N ILE A 288 -19.93 -1.74 2.17
CA ILE A 288 -20.52 -2.14 0.88
C ILE A 288 -20.22 -3.62 0.68
N LYS A 289 -21.27 -4.40 0.44
CA LYS A 289 -21.13 -5.77 -0.07
C LYS A 289 -20.67 -5.72 -1.51
N LEU A 290 -19.54 -6.35 -1.79
CA LEU A 290 -18.92 -6.46 -3.09
C LEU A 290 -19.65 -7.50 -3.95
N GLY A 291 -19.66 -7.28 -5.27
CA GLY A 291 -20.27 -8.19 -6.23
C GLY A 291 -21.60 -7.70 -6.81
N GLY A 292 -22.34 -8.63 -7.42
CA GLY A 292 -23.54 -8.33 -8.19
C GLY A 292 -23.24 -7.92 -9.63
N SER A 293 -24.22 -7.30 -10.28
CA SER A 293 -24.13 -6.89 -11.68
C SER A 293 -24.85 -5.56 -11.91
N GLY A 294 -24.29 -4.70 -12.76
CA GLY A 294 -24.89 -3.41 -13.11
C GLY A 294 -24.79 -2.37 -12.00
N ASP A 295 -25.81 -1.53 -11.86
CA ASP A 295 -25.88 -0.56 -10.76
C ASP A 295 -26.44 -1.23 -9.50
N VAL A 296 -25.60 -1.39 -8.49
CA VAL A 296 -25.93 -2.03 -7.22
C VAL A 296 -26.10 -1.01 -6.09
N THR A 297 -26.18 0.29 -6.40
CA THR A 297 -26.22 1.38 -5.41
C THR A 297 -27.32 1.21 -4.36
N SER A 298 -28.51 0.73 -4.76
CA SER A 298 -29.66 0.57 -3.86
C SER A 298 -29.62 -0.72 -3.02
N SER A 299 -28.76 -1.68 -3.36
CA SER A 299 -28.76 -3.03 -2.76
C SER A 299 -27.46 -3.43 -2.08
N ALA A 300 -26.32 -2.83 -2.47
CA ALA A 300 -25.00 -3.22 -1.99
C ALA A 300 -24.58 -2.54 -0.69
N ARG A 301 -25.12 -1.36 -0.38
CA ARG A 301 -24.77 -0.61 0.84
C ARG A 301 -25.37 -1.30 2.06
N LEU A 302 -24.50 -1.84 2.92
CA LEU A 302 -24.88 -2.52 4.16
C LEU A 302 -25.21 -1.51 5.26
N TRP A 303 -24.39 -0.46 5.37
CA TRP A 303 -24.51 0.57 6.38
C TRP A 303 -23.77 1.85 5.96
N GLU A 304 -24.11 2.97 6.62
CA GLU A 304 -23.48 4.27 6.47
C GLU A 304 -23.37 4.93 7.84
N ARG A 305 -22.20 5.52 8.13
CA ARG A 305 -21.92 6.34 9.31
C ARG A 305 -21.62 7.76 8.85
N LYS A 306 -22.08 8.75 9.62
CA LYS A 306 -21.96 10.19 9.32
C LYS A 306 -21.26 10.97 10.43
N ASP A 307 -20.59 10.23 11.31
CA ASP A 307 -19.96 10.70 12.54
C ASP A 307 -18.50 10.27 12.66
N LEU A 308 -18.01 9.42 11.74
CA LEU A 308 -16.62 8.97 11.69
C LEU A 308 -16.15 8.72 10.25
N GLY A 309 -14.87 8.98 10.01
CA GLY A 309 -14.20 8.77 8.73
C GLY A 309 -12.73 9.11 8.81
N ALA A 310 -12.09 9.08 7.64
CA ALA A 310 -10.67 9.35 7.45
C ALA A 310 -10.51 10.02 6.08
N ASP A 311 -9.75 11.10 6.00
CA ASP A 311 -9.40 11.71 4.72
C ASP A 311 -8.30 10.87 4.06
N CYS A 312 -7.13 10.76 4.72
CA CYS A 312 -5.96 10.08 4.15
C CYS A 312 -5.76 8.61 4.58
N PRO A 313 -5.86 8.25 5.88
CA PRO A 313 -5.57 6.88 6.32
C PRO A 313 -6.59 5.87 5.77
N SER A 314 -6.08 4.81 5.12
CA SER A 314 -6.93 3.72 4.61
C SER A 314 -7.24 2.71 5.73
N PRO A 315 -8.52 2.33 5.94
CA PRO A 315 -8.88 1.37 6.99
C PRO A 315 -8.26 -0.01 6.80
N VAL A 316 -7.99 -0.72 7.89
CA VAL A 316 -7.45 -2.10 7.86
C VAL A 316 -8.55 -3.07 8.28
N GLY A 317 -8.82 -4.08 7.45
CA GLY A 317 -9.81 -5.11 7.73
C GLY A 317 -9.17 -6.40 8.23
N CYS A 318 -9.74 -7.04 9.27
CA CYS A 318 -9.28 -8.32 9.81
C CYS A 318 -10.45 -9.06 10.50
N ASP A 319 -10.64 -10.35 10.22
CA ASP A 319 -11.54 -11.25 10.97
C ASP A 319 -12.95 -10.69 11.25
N GLY A 320 -13.61 -10.14 10.23
CA GLY A 320 -14.96 -9.56 10.36
C GLY A 320 -14.99 -8.15 10.96
N ARG A 321 -13.84 -7.58 11.30
CA ARG A 321 -13.67 -6.25 11.89
C ARG A 321 -12.93 -5.32 10.95
N VAL A 322 -13.14 -4.03 11.11
CA VAL A 322 -12.38 -2.98 10.42
C VAL A 322 -11.90 -1.94 11.42
N TYR A 323 -10.63 -1.56 11.31
CA TYR A 323 -10.01 -0.50 12.08
C TYR A 323 -9.95 0.76 11.22
N VAL A 324 -10.70 1.78 11.61
CA VAL A 324 -10.69 3.11 10.99
C VAL A 324 -9.87 4.04 11.88
N LEU A 325 -8.71 4.48 11.39
CA LEU A 325 -7.89 5.52 12.01
C LEU A 325 -8.27 6.87 11.41
N SER A 326 -8.77 7.80 12.23
CA SER A 326 -8.99 9.18 11.77
C SER A 326 -7.67 9.94 11.66
N ASP A 327 -7.65 11.00 10.84
CA ASP A 327 -6.48 11.88 10.70
C ASP A 327 -6.04 12.51 12.04
N ARG A 328 -6.89 12.47 13.07
CA ARG A 328 -6.62 13.03 14.41
C ARG A 328 -6.34 11.97 15.49
N GLY A 329 -6.20 10.70 15.10
CA GLY A 329 -5.73 9.63 15.98
C GLY A 329 -6.83 8.89 16.73
N GLU A 330 -8.10 9.13 16.42
CA GLU A 330 -9.20 8.28 16.90
C GLU A 330 -9.16 6.96 16.14
N ILE A 331 -9.37 5.86 16.86
CA ILE A 331 -9.42 4.51 16.29
C ILE A 331 -10.78 3.93 16.62
N HIS A 332 -11.51 3.57 15.57
CA HIS A 332 -12.76 2.84 15.67
C HIS A 332 -12.54 1.40 15.18
N CYS A 333 -12.83 0.43 16.04
CA CYS A 333 -12.97 -0.96 15.64
C CYS A 333 -14.44 -1.24 15.39
N LEU A 334 -14.82 -1.39 14.12
CA LEU A 334 -16.20 -1.61 13.72
C LEU A 334 -16.42 -3.06 13.32
N ASP A 335 -17.62 -3.57 13.59
CA ASP A 335 -18.10 -4.78 12.94
C ASP A 335 -18.34 -4.47 11.45
N ALA A 336 -17.64 -5.17 10.54
CA ALA A 336 -17.63 -4.83 9.11
C ALA A 336 -19.01 -4.99 8.45
N LYS A 337 -19.88 -5.86 9.00
CA LYS A 337 -21.22 -6.12 8.45
C LYS A 337 -22.26 -5.10 8.88
N THR A 338 -22.12 -4.53 10.07
CA THR A 338 -23.14 -3.66 10.68
C THR A 338 -22.69 -2.21 10.87
N GLY A 339 -21.39 -1.93 10.81
CA GLY A 339 -20.84 -0.59 11.00
C GLY A 339 -20.92 -0.07 12.43
N ARG A 340 -21.33 -0.93 13.38
CA ARG A 340 -21.39 -0.60 14.80
C ARG A 340 -20.01 -0.71 15.41
N ASP A 341 -19.71 0.21 16.31
CA ASP A 341 -18.51 0.13 17.14
C ASP A 341 -18.54 -1.16 17.97
N ILE A 342 -17.49 -1.95 17.86
CA ILE A 342 -17.12 -2.96 18.84
C ILE A 342 -16.48 -2.25 20.03
N TRP A 343 -15.56 -1.34 19.72
CA TRP A 343 -14.97 -0.39 20.65
C TRP A 343 -14.40 0.81 19.88
N SER A 344 -14.17 1.90 20.59
CA SER A 344 -13.42 3.05 20.09
C SER A 344 -12.41 3.53 21.14
N GLY A 345 -11.37 4.21 20.67
CA GLY A 345 -10.33 4.79 21.51
C GLY A 345 -9.55 5.85 20.74
N ALA A 346 -8.52 6.41 21.36
CA ALA A 346 -7.68 7.41 20.71
C ALA A 346 -6.22 7.31 21.13
N ILE A 347 -5.34 7.55 20.17
CA ILE A 347 -3.94 7.85 20.43
C ILE A 347 -3.87 9.28 21.00
N PRO A 348 -2.92 9.60 21.92
CA PRO A 348 -2.80 10.95 22.45
C PRO A 348 -2.75 12.02 21.36
N ARG A 349 -3.54 13.09 21.57
CA ARG A 349 -3.69 14.16 20.59
C ARG A 349 -2.37 14.85 20.29
N ALA A 350 -2.15 15.16 19.02
CA ALA A 350 -1.07 15.99 18.54
C ALA A 350 -1.58 16.98 17.47
N SER A 351 -0.79 18.01 17.17
CA SER A 351 -1.14 19.00 16.15
C SER A 351 -1.04 18.44 14.73
N ALA A 352 -0.08 17.54 14.50
CA ALA A 352 0.12 16.85 13.23
C ALA A 352 -0.97 15.80 12.96
N SER A 353 -1.23 15.54 11.69
CA SER A 353 -2.22 14.54 11.26
C SER A 353 -1.61 13.18 11.00
N TYR A 354 -2.39 12.12 11.21
CA TYR A 354 -2.10 10.80 10.65
C TYR A 354 -2.39 10.83 9.16
N TYR A 355 -1.34 10.79 8.35
CA TYR A 355 -1.43 10.79 6.90
C TYR A 355 -1.24 9.38 6.32
N SER A 356 -0.42 8.58 7.00
CA SER A 356 -0.08 7.22 6.60
C SER A 356 -1.21 6.26 6.93
N SER A 357 -1.43 5.27 6.05
CA SER A 357 -2.38 4.19 6.33
C SER A 357 -1.81 3.26 7.40
N PRO A 358 -2.59 2.90 8.44
CA PRO A 358 -2.13 2.00 9.48
C PRO A 358 -1.89 0.60 8.92
N ILE A 359 -1.04 -0.16 9.61
CA ILE A 359 -0.75 -1.56 9.31
C ILE A 359 -0.95 -2.39 10.57
N LEU A 360 -1.71 -3.49 10.44
CA LEU A 360 -1.96 -4.44 11.51
C LEU A 360 -1.04 -5.66 11.35
N ALA A 361 -0.20 -5.91 12.34
CA ALA A 361 0.71 -7.05 12.39
C ALA A 361 0.43 -7.87 13.66
N GLY A 362 -0.31 -8.97 13.50
CA GLY A 362 -0.89 -9.68 14.66
C GLY A 362 -1.87 -8.77 15.39
N ASP A 363 -1.58 -8.46 16.65
CA ASP A 363 -2.36 -7.55 17.51
C ASP A 363 -1.76 -6.14 17.60
N LEU A 364 -0.74 -5.82 16.78
CA LEU A 364 -0.07 -4.52 16.78
C LEU A 364 -0.49 -3.68 15.58
N LEU A 365 -1.14 -2.55 15.84
CA LEU A 365 -1.48 -1.53 14.85
C LEU A 365 -0.41 -0.43 14.85
N TYR A 366 0.34 -0.33 13.76
CA TYR A 366 1.34 0.71 13.53
C TYR A 366 0.70 1.92 12.85
N CYS A 367 0.72 3.07 13.51
CA CYS A 367 0.09 4.30 13.04
C CYS A 367 1.14 5.42 12.91
N SER A 368 1.51 5.79 11.68
CA SER A 368 2.49 6.85 11.43
C SER A 368 1.83 8.22 11.23
N ARG A 369 2.33 9.20 11.97
CA ARG A 369 1.92 10.61 11.91
C ARG A 369 2.90 11.41 11.07
N GLU A 370 2.42 12.49 10.44
CA GLU A 370 3.22 13.31 9.53
C GLU A 370 4.49 13.89 10.20
N ASP A 371 4.47 14.15 11.51
CA ASP A 371 5.63 14.68 12.24
C ASP A 371 6.77 13.66 12.46
N GLY A 372 6.58 12.41 12.01
CA GLY A 372 7.57 11.34 12.21
C GLY A 372 7.33 10.48 13.44
N THR A 373 6.23 10.72 14.17
CA THR A 373 5.84 9.86 15.29
C THR A 373 5.15 8.61 14.79
N VAL A 374 5.60 7.44 15.24
CA VAL A 374 4.93 6.16 14.99
C VAL A 374 4.36 5.63 16.29
N ALA A 375 3.03 5.67 16.41
CA ALA A 375 2.34 5.05 17.51
C ALA A 375 2.20 3.54 17.27
N VAL A 376 2.48 2.76 18.30
CA VAL A 376 2.24 1.30 18.30
C VAL A 376 1.10 1.04 19.28
N VAL A 377 0.00 0.54 18.73
CA VAL A 377 -1.24 0.30 19.48
C VAL A 377 -1.49 -1.19 19.50
N LYS A 378 -1.58 -1.78 20.70
CA LYS A 378 -2.07 -3.14 20.87
C LYS A 378 -3.59 -3.12 20.75
N VAL A 379 -4.17 -3.96 19.91
CA VAL A 379 -5.61 -4.09 19.71
C VAL A 379 -6.08 -5.49 20.05
N ASN A 380 -7.27 -5.62 20.62
CA ASN A 380 -7.92 -6.91 20.85
C ASN A 380 -9.43 -6.79 20.65
N ASP A 381 -10.15 -7.86 20.98
CA ASP A 381 -11.60 -7.94 20.80
C ASP A 381 -12.40 -6.90 21.61
N THR A 382 -11.81 -6.35 22.67
CA THR A 382 -12.49 -5.49 23.65
C THR A 382 -11.96 -4.06 23.70
N GLY A 383 -10.81 -3.78 23.11
CA GLY A 383 -10.24 -2.43 23.14
C GLY A 383 -8.86 -2.30 22.54
N MET A 384 -8.22 -1.17 22.89
CA MET A 384 -6.86 -0.83 22.50
C MET A 384 -6.02 -0.35 23.69
N GLU A 385 -4.72 -0.52 23.58
CA GLU A 385 -3.69 0.01 24.48
C GLU A 385 -2.57 0.65 23.65
N VAL A 386 -2.26 1.92 23.91
CA VAL A 386 -1.11 2.58 23.26
C VAL A 386 0.17 2.14 23.96
N LEU A 387 0.96 1.30 23.31
CA LEU A 387 2.20 0.76 23.88
C LEU A 387 3.37 1.75 23.83
N ALA A 388 3.44 2.53 22.75
CA ALA A 388 4.51 3.48 22.51
C ALA A 388 4.12 4.57 21.50
N GLN A 389 4.81 5.71 21.58
CA GLN A 389 4.89 6.73 20.54
C GLN A 389 6.37 6.97 20.24
N ASN A 390 6.81 6.54 19.06
CA ASN A 390 8.23 6.50 18.68
C ASN A 390 8.56 7.66 17.75
N GLU A 391 9.40 8.60 18.20
CA GLU A 391 9.76 9.79 17.43
C GLU A 391 10.96 9.53 16.52
N MET A 392 10.75 9.51 15.19
CA MET A 392 11.80 9.16 14.22
C MET A 392 12.66 10.35 13.77
N GLY A 393 12.31 11.57 14.19
CA GLY A 393 13.07 12.79 13.89
C GLY A 393 12.99 13.26 12.43
N GLU A 394 12.12 12.66 11.61
CA GLU A 394 11.84 13.11 10.25
C GLU A 394 10.41 12.75 9.84
N ARG A 395 9.85 13.51 8.90
CA ARG A 395 8.48 13.33 8.43
C ARG A 395 8.26 11.96 7.78
N ILE A 396 7.15 11.32 8.13
CA ILE A 396 6.73 10.01 7.60
C ILE A 396 5.32 10.13 7.04
N VAL A 397 5.15 9.74 5.78
CA VAL A 397 3.83 9.65 5.11
C VAL A 397 3.59 8.28 4.46
N ALA A 398 4.65 7.47 4.30
CA ALA A 398 4.56 6.11 3.81
C ALA A 398 4.01 5.15 4.88
N ALA A 399 3.41 4.03 4.45
CA ALA A 399 2.96 2.98 5.35
C ALA A 399 4.17 2.28 5.99
N PRO A 400 4.11 1.89 7.28
CA PRO A 400 5.09 1.00 7.89
C PRO A 400 5.14 -0.35 7.15
N VAL A 401 6.28 -1.03 7.16
CA VAL A 401 6.43 -2.35 6.53
C VAL A 401 6.99 -3.34 7.55
N PRO A 402 6.13 -3.99 8.36
CA PRO A 402 6.51 -5.09 9.23
C PRO A 402 6.70 -6.38 8.42
N VAL A 403 7.93 -6.90 8.42
CA VAL A 403 8.34 -8.06 7.61
C VAL A 403 9.54 -8.75 8.24
N GLY A 404 9.48 -10.09 8.36
CA GLY A 404 10.60 -10.90 8.89
C GLY A 404 11.10 -10.42 10.26
N ASP A 405 10.18 -10.17 11.20
CA ASP A 405 10.44 -9.63 12.55
C ASP A 405 11.17 -8.27 12.58
N ARG A 406 11.18 -7.58 11.45
CA ARG A 406 11.71 -6.22 11.31
C ARG A 406 10.60 -5.26 10.92
N LEU A 407 10.85 -3.98 11.13
CA LEU A 407 9.99 -2.90 10.69
C LEU A 407 10.80 -1.95 9.81
N LEU A 408 10.42 -1.82 8.54
CA LEU A 408 10.93 -0.76 7.68
C LEU A 408 10.03 0.47 7.78
N LEU A 409 10.64 1.63 8.00
CA LEU A 409 9.96 2.92 8.00
C LEU A 409 10.62 3.83 6.97
N ARG A 410 9.83 4.29 6.00
CA ARG A 410 10.28 5.29 5.02
C ARG A 410 9.93 6.69 5.52
N GLY A 411 10.95 7.43 5.94
CA GLY A 411 10.82 8.86 6.15
C GLY A 411 11.17 9.64 4.88
N VAL A 412 11.11 10.96 4.98
CA VAL A 412 11.36 11.87 3.85
C VAL A 412 12.80 11.76 3.32
N ASP A 413 13.76 11.49 4.21
CA ASP A 413 15.19 11.54 3.92
C ASP A 413 15.88 10.18 4.05
N HIS A 414 15.34 9.30 4.90
CA HIS A 414 15.95 8.02 5.23
C HIS A 414 14.97 6.86 5.17
N LEU A 415 15.53 5.68 4.92
CA LEU A 415 14.88 4.42 5.25
C LEU A 415 15.49 3.90 6.55
N PHE A 416 14.63 3.56 7.50
CA PHE A 416 15.02 2.95 8.76
C PHE A 416 14.66 1.47 8.74
N CYS A 417 15.54 0.63 9.25
CA CYS A 417 15.22 -0.75 9.57
C CYS A 417 15.37 -0.96 11.07
N LEU A 418 14.27 -1.38 11.68
CA LEU A 418 14.14 -1.56 13.11
C LEU A 418 13.92 -3.04 13.41
N GLY A 419 14.39 -3.48 14.56
CA GLY A 419 14.22 -4.85 15.04
C GLY A 419 14.70 -4.97 16.47
N THR A 420 14.15 -5.95 17.20
CA THR A 420 14.64 -6.29 18.54
C THR A 420 16.06 -6.84 18.41
N LYS A 421 17.03 -6.19 19.07
CA LYS A 421 18.43 -6.65 19.12
C LYS A 421 18.61 -7.90 19.96
#